data_AF-A0AAV7MNH1-F1
#
_entry.id   AF-A0AAV7MNH1-F1
#
_cell.length_a   1.000
_cell.length_b   1.000
_cell.length_c   1.000
_cell.angle_alpha   90.00
_cell.angle_beta   90.00
_cell.angle_gamma   90.00
#
_symmetry.space_group_name_H-M   'P 1'
#
loop_
_entity.id
_entity.type
_entity.pdbx_description
1 polymer ?
#
loop_
_entity_poly.entity_id
_entity_poly.type
_entity_poly.pdbx_seq_one_letter_code
_entity_poly.pdbx_strand_id
1 'polypeptide(L)'
;MRDLCRETHTTTHHFTFHSRAHETYVHLDHFLGTLDLQQIITDIEIEAHSLSDHTEVVADFEIPSKKQTYHPWRLQETLLQRPEVVKQSDQATTNYLATNDIPDIPIKILWNAWKAVIRGEFLAISATNNTLCRVKGEHLNKRVREPDCIHVCTYRCTQSAATAQGDKEAACTVGSR
;
A
#
# COMPACT_ATOMS: atom_id res chain seq x y z
N MET A 1 1.19 25.00 -6.02
CA MET A 1 2.41 24.19 -6.13
C MET A 1 3.57 25.14 -5.89
N ARG A 2 4.48 24.81 -4.98
CA ARG A 2 5.58 25.69 -4.53
C ARG A 2 6.90 24.91 -4.46
N ASP A 3 8.02 25.62 -4.55
CA ASP A 3 9.36 25.04 -4.44
C ASP A 3 9.72 24.86 -2.97
N LEU A 4 9.62 23.62 -2.49
CA LEU A 4 9.76 23.27 -1.09
C LEU A 4 11.21 23.41 -0.60
N CYS A 5 12.21 23.12 -1.45
CA CYS A 5 13.63 23.36 -1.12
C CYS A 5 13.89 24.82 -0.75
N ARG A 6 13.29 25.74 -1.51
CA ARG A 6 13.44 27.19 -1.27
C ARG A 6 12.66 27.66 -0.06
N GLU A 7 11.52 27.03 0.23
CA GLU A 7 10.72 27.33 1.42
C GLU A 7 11.39 26.86 2.71
N THR A 8 12.12 25.75 2.68
CA THR A 8 12.91 25.30 3.83
C THR A 8 14.19 26.12 4.01
N HIS A 9 14.84 26.54 2.92
CA HIS A 9 16.10 27.28 2.94
C HIS A 9 15.93 28.73 2.47
N THR A 10 15.28 29.55 3.30
CA THR A 10 14.98 30.96 2.94
C THR A 10 16.15 31.91 3.04
N THR A 11 17.16 31.59 3.85
CA THR A 11 18.32 32.46 4.16
C THR A 11 19.61 32.02 3.49
N THR A 12 19.69 30.76 3.05
CA THR A 12 20.91 30.16 2.49
C THR A 12 20.79 29.95 0.99
N HIS A 13 21.84 30.31 0.27
CA HIS A 13 21.95 30.04 -1.17
C HIS A 13 22.44 28.61 -1.37
N HIS A 14 21.54 27.72 -1.81
CA HIS A 14 21.88 26.35 -2.20
C HIS A 14 21.92 26.22 -3.72
N PHE A 15 22.95 25.55 -4.21
CA PHE A 15 23.14 25.26 -5.63
C PHE A 15 23.01 23.75 -5.84
N THR A 16 22.35 23.38 -6.93
CA THR A 16 22.14 21.97 -7.27
C THR A 16 22.99 21.50 -8.43
N PHE A 17 23.70 22.41 -9.08
CA PHE A 17 24.57 22.10 -10.21
C PHE A 17 25.81 22.99 -10.24
N HIS A 18 26.93 22.42 -10.70
CA HIS A 18 28.21 23.10 -10.91
C HIS A 18 28.74 22.85 -12.33
N SER A 19 28.77 23.91 -13.14
CA SER A 19 29.38 23.85 -14.46
C SER A 19 30.89 23.98 -14.37
N ARG A 20 31.63 22.89 -14.60
CA ARG A 20 33.11 22.91 -14.59
C ARG A 20 33.71 23.79 -15.70
N ALA A 21 33.05 23.90 -16.85
CA ALA A 21 33.54 24.68 -17.98
C ALA A 21 33.43 26.20 -17.76
N HIS A 22 32.50 26.62 -16.90
CA HIS A 22 32.24 28.02 -16.60
C HIS A 22 32.58 28.40 -15.16
N GLU A 23 32.95 27.44 -14.32
CA GLU A 23 33.20 27.60 -12.89
C GLU A 23 32.02 28.28 -12.15
N THR A 24 30.80 27.98 -12.60
CA THR A 24 29.57 28.58 -12.07
C THR A 24 28.70 27.56 -11.35
N TYR A 25 28.12 27.98 -10.24
CA TYR A 25 27.10 27.23 -9.52
C TYR A 25 25.71 27.78 -9.84
N VAL A 26 24.76 26.89 -10.15
CA VAL A 26 23.36 27.25 -10.40
C VAL A 26 22.42 26.28 -9.69
N HIS A 27 21.19 26.74 -9.48
CA HIS A 27 20.12 25.95 -8.89
C HIS A 27 19.17 25.53 -10.01
N LEU A 28 19.24 24.26 -10.43
CA LEU A 28 18.46 23.71 -11.55
C LEU A 28 17.42 22.69 -11.08
N ASP A 29 17.76 21.90 -10.06
CA ASP A 29 16.89 20.88 -9.50
C ASP A 29 15.93 21.50 -8.47
N HIS A 30 14.62 21.33 -8.70
CA HIS A 30 13.55 21.87 -7.85
C HIS A 30 12.68 20.76 -7.28
N PHE A 31 12.35 20.87 -6.00
CA PHE A 31 11.41 19.97 -5.34
C PHE A 31 10.04 20.64 -5.18
N LEU A 32 9.15 20.41 -6.13
CA LEU A 32 7.84 21.07 -6.19
C LEU A 32 6.76 20.28 -5.44
N GLY A 33 6.01 20.94 -4.56
CA GLY A 33 4.98 20.30 -3.75
C GLY A 33 3.73 21.13 -3.44
N THR A 34 2.77 20.49 -2.80
CA THR A 34 1.57 21.12 -2.22
C THR A 34 1.78 21.43 -0.74
N LEU A 35 0.90 22.26 -0.17
CA LEU A 35 0.88 22.55 1.28
C LEU A 35 0.78 21.27 2.11
N ASP A 36 -0.03 20.30 1.68
CA ASP A 36 -0.20 19.03 2.38
C ASP A 36 1.10 18.20 2.40
N LEU A 37 1.89 18.28 1.32
CA LEU A 37 3.19 17.61 1.24
C LEU A 37 4.21 18.28 2.17
N GLN A 38 4.18 19.61 2.27
CA GLN A 38 5.03 20.38 3.18
C GLN A 38 4.81 19.99 4.65
N GLN A 39 3.58 19.62 5.03
CA GLN A 39 3.25 19.24 6.41
C GLN A 39 3.80 17.86 6.83
N ILE A 40 4.15 16.99 5.87
CA ILE A 40 4.69 15.66 6.15
C ILE A 40 6.20 15.59 5.94
N ILE A 41 6.82 16.66 5.44
CA ILE A 41 8.28 16.73 5.28
C ILE A 41 8.89 17.18 6.60
N THR A 42 9.85 16.41 7.08
CA THR A 42 10.59 16.70 8.31
C THR A 42 11.82 17.53 7.99
N ASP A 43 12.52 17.20 6.91
CA ASP A 43 13.72 17.92 6.48
C ASP A 43 13.95 17.80 4.96
N ILE A 44 14.71 18.75 4.40
CA ILE A 44 15.15 18.73 2.99
C ILE A 44 16.62 19.17 2.93
N GLU A 45 17.55 18.28 2.63
CA GLU A 45 18.97 18.60 2.53
C GLU A 45 19.44 18.59 1.06
N ILE A 46 20.43 19.44 0.76
CA ILE A 46 21.07 19.50 -0.56
C ILE A 46 22.53 19.11 -0.38
N GLU A 47 22.85 17.87 -0.73
CA GLU A 47 24.13 17.24 -0.47
C GLU A 47 25.03 17.27 -1.70
N ALA A 48 26.21 17.88 -1.55
CA ALA A 48 27.18 17.98 -2.63
C ALA A 48 27.91 16.64 -2.85
N HIS A 49 27.95 16.17 -4.09
CA HIS A 49 28.64 14.94 -4.45
C HIS A 49 29.84 15.23 -5.37
N SER A 50 30.97 14.56 -5.14
CA SER A 50 32.22 14.83 -5.90
C SER A 50 32.28 14.15 -7.27
N LEU A 51 31.42 13.15 -7.51
CA LEU A 51 31.42 12.36 -8.75
C LEU A 51 30.47 12.91 -9.83
N SER A 52 29.63 13.89 -9.49
CA SER A 52 28.62 14.46 -10.37
C SER A 52 28.74 15.98 -10.38
N ASP A 53 28.41 16.60 -11.52
CA ASP A 53 28.21 18.04 -11.61
C ASP A 53 26.85 18.46 -11.03
N HIS A 54 25.96 17.51 -10.71
CA HIS A 54 24.73 17.71 -9.93
C HIS A 54 24.91 17.32 -8.45
N THR A 55 24.23 18.03 -7.56
CA THR A 55 24.08 17.68 -6.14
C THR A 55 22.77 16.93 -5.91
N GLU A 56 22.73 16.10 -4.89
CA GLU A 56 21.52 15.36 -4.54
C GLU A 56 20.60 16.23 -3.69
N VAL A 57 19.29 16.13 -3.91
CA VAL A 57 18.26 16.72 -3.05
C VAL A 57 17.57 15.59 -2.31
N VAL A 58 17.79 15.53 -1.01
CA VAL A 58 17.23 14.51 -0.13
C VAL A 58 16.10 15.14 0.68
N ALA A 59 14.95 14.48 0.75
CA ALA A 59 13.83 14.95 1.56
C ALA A 59 13.34 13.80 2.44
N ASP A 60 13.22 14.08 3.74
CA ASP A 60 12.71 13.15 4.73
C ASP A 60 11.23 13.40 5.00
N PHE A 61 10.46 12.32 5.08
CA PHE A 61 9.02 12.37 5.27
C PHE A 61 8.60 11.62 6.51
N GLU A 62 7.89 12.29 7.41
CA GLU A 62 7.13 11.65 8.47
C GLU A 62 5.68 11.49 8.03
N ILE A 63 5.31 10.27 7.62
CA ILE A 63 3.93 9.96 7.23
C ILE A 63 3.15 9.61 8.50
N PRO A 64 2.23 10.49 8.98
CA PRO A 64 1.46 10.17 10.17
C PRO A 64 0.64 8.90 9.96
N SER A 65 0.79 7.95 10.89
CA SER A 65 0.09 6.65 10.89
C SER A 65 -1.43 6.77 10.91
N LYS A 66 -1.94 7.90 11.40
CA LYS A 66 -3.36 8.26 11.37
C LYS A 66 -3.61 9.33 10.32
N LYS A 67 -3.81 8.92 9.08
CA LYS A 67 -4.63 9.73 8.20
C LYS A 67 -6.08 9.57 8.65
N GLN A 68 -6.74 10.67 9.03
CA GLN A 68 -8.19 10.77 8.84
C GLN A 68 -8.41 10.86 7.33
N THR A 69 -8.31 9.71 6.67
CA THR A 69 -8.56 9.63 5.24
C THR A 69 -10.06 9.74 5.02
N TYR A 70 -10.50 10.93 4.65
CA TYR A 70 -11.67 11.03 3.80
C TYR A 70 -11.30 10.30 2.49
N HIS A 71 -11.59 9.00 2.44
CA HIS A 71 -11.57 8.25 1.21
C HIS A 71 -12.95 8.42 0.58
N PRO A 72 -13.13 9.29 -0.42
CA PRO A 72 -14.34 9.24 -1.22
C PRO A 72 -14.38 7.81 -1.79
N TRP A 73 -15.50 7.13 -1.57
CA TRP A 73 -15.71 5.81 -2.14
C TRP A 73 -15.37 5.81 -3.63
N ARG A 74 -14.70 4.76 -4.07
CA ARG A 74 -14.41 4.51 -5.47
C ARG A 74 -15.00 3.16 -5.83
N LEU A 75 -15.63 3.09 -7.00
CA LEU A 75 -16.08 1.82 -7.55
C LEU A 75 -14.84 0.99 -7.91
N GLN A 76 -14.82 -0.28 -7.50
CA GLN A 76 -13.78 -1.20 -7.92
C GLN A 76 -14.05 -1.65 -9.36
N GLU A 77 -13.25 -1.17 -10.32
CA GLU A 77 -13.45 -1.40 -11.75
C GLU A 77 -13.43 -2.89 -12.14
N THR A 78 -12.68 -3.71 -11.41
CA THR A 78 -12.64 -5.17 -11.63
C THR A 78 -13.97 -5.87 -11.35
N LEU A 79 -14.90 -5.22 -10.62
CA LEU A 79 -16.25 -5.74 -10.45
C LEU A 79 -17.06 -5.64 -11.76
N LEU A 80 -16.80 -4.64 -12.60
CA LEU A 80 -17.50 -4.46 -13.86
C LEU A 80 -17.06 -5.47 -14.93
N GLN A 81 -15.89 -6.08 -14.75
CA GLN A 81 -15.40 -7.15 -15.64
C GLN A 81 -16.16 -8.46 -15.46
N ARG A 82 -16.96 -8.58 -14.39
CA ARG A 82 -17.72 -9.77 -14.04
C ARG A 82 -19.12 -9.72 -14.64
N PRO A 83 -19.47 -10.58 -15.62
CA PRO A 83 -20.78 -10.53 -16.29
C PRO A 83 -21.98 -10.65 -15.33
N GLU A 84 -21.82 -11.42 -14.26
CA GLU A 84 -22.86 -11.61 -13.24
C GLU A 84 -23.16 -10.32 -12.48
N VAL A 85 -22.14 -9.51 -12.21
CA VAL A 85 -22.29 -8.23 -11.51
C VAL A 85 -22.97 -7.21 -12.41
N VAL A 86 -22.61 -7.16 -13.69
CA VAL A 86 -23.26 -6.30 -14.68
C VAL A 86 -24.75 -6.66 -14.79
N LYS A 87 -25.06 -7.95 -14.93
CA LYS A 87 -26.45 -8.43 -14.99
C LYS A 87 -27.25 -8.08 -13.74
N GLN A 88 -26.64 -8.19 -12.56
CA GLN A 88 -27.28 -7.78 -11.30
C GLN A 88 -27.56 -6.27 -11.27
N SER A 89 -26.61 -5.44 -11.72
CA SER A 89 -26.79 -3.99 -11.78
C SER A 89 -27.87 -3.57 -12.79
N ASP A 90 -27.98 -4.26 -13.92
CA ASP A 90 -29.02 -4.02 -14.92
C ASP A 90 -30.40 -4.38 -14.36
N GLN A 91 -30.49 -5.51 -13.64
CA GLN A 91 -31.72 -5.91 -12.97
C GLN A 91 -32.11 -4.92 -11.87
N ALA A 92 -31.16 -4.46 -11.05
CA ALA A 92 -31.39 -3.46 -10.01
C ALA A 92 -31.87 -2.13 -10.63
N THR A 93 -31.30 -1.71 -11.75
CA THR A 93 -31.74 -0.53 -12.50
C THR A 93 -33.17 -0.68 -13.00
N THR A 94 -33.49 -1.82 -13.62
CA THR A 94 -34.83 -2.10 -14.14
C THR A 94 -35.88 -2.09 -13.02
N ASN A 95 -35.57 -2.74 -11.89
CA ASN A 95 -36.46 -2.78 -10.73
C ASN A 95 -36.67 -1.39 -10.12
N TYR A 96 -35.61 -0.59 -10.04
CA TYR A 96 -35.67 0.77 -9.53
C TYR A 96 -36.59 1.64 -10.39
N LEU A 97 -36.38 1.64 -11.71
CA LEU A 97 -37.16 2.46 -12.63
C LEU A 97 -38.63 2.03 -12.66
N ALA A 98 -38.91 0.72 -12.68
CA ALA A 98 -40.28 0.20 -12.67
C ALA A 98 -41.13 0.66 -11.48
N THR A 99 -40.49 1.03 -10.36
CA THR A 99 -41.17 1.41 -9.11
C THR A 99 -41.10 2.91 -8.81
N ASN A 100 -40.10 3.62 -9.34
CA ASN A 100 -39.82 5.01 -8.97
C ASN A 100 -39.98 6.01 -10.13
N ASP A 101 -40.14 5.56 -11.38
CA ASP A 101 -40.38 6.44 -12.52
C ASP A 101 -41.85 6.91 -12.54
N ILE A 102 -42.16 7.84 -11.65
CA ILE A 102 -43.49 8.42 -11.44
C ILE A 102 -43.47 9.87 -11.95
N PRO A 103 -44.53 10.35 -12.64
CA PRO A 103 -44.57 11.69 -13.25
C PRO A 103 -44.28 12.85 -12.29
N ASP A 104 -44.58 12.69 -11.00
CA ASP A 104 -44.43 13.73 -9.98
C ASP A 104 -43.01 13.82 -9.39
N ILE A 105 -42.12 12.89 -9.73
CA ILE A 105 -40.74 12.88 -9.21
C ILE A 105 -39.81 13.62 -10.18
N PRO A 106 -39.12 14.69 -9.74
CA PRO A 106 -38.13 15.35 -10.56
C PRO A 106 -37.00 14.38 -10.96
N ILE A 107 -36.61 14.42 -12.24
CA ILE A 107 -35.54 13.56 -12.79
C ILE A 107 -34.23 13.61 -11.99
N LYS A 108 -33.91 14.76 -11.38
CA LYS A 108 -32.74 14.93 -10.52
C LYS A 108 -32.81 14.07 -9.25
N ILE A 109 -33.98 13.95 -8.65
CA ILE A 109 -34.21 13.14 -7.45
C ILE A 109 -34.16 11.67 -7.84
N LEU A 110 -34.85 11.29 -8.92
CA LEU A 110 -34.82 9.94 -9.48
C LEU A 110 -33.38 9.48 -9.75
N TRP A 111 -32.59 10.30 -10.45
CA TRP A 111 -31.18 10.01 -10.74
C TRP A 111 -30.32 9.89 -9.48
N ASN A 112 -30.50 10.78 -8.50
CA ASN A 112 -29.72 10.74 -7.26
C ASN A 112 -30.02 9.50 -6.42
N ALA A 113 -31.29 9.12 -6.32
CA ALA A 113 -31.71 7.92 -5.59
C ALA A 113 -31.26 6.65 -6.32
N TRP A 114 -31.40 6.58 -7.66
CA TRP A 114 -30.86 5.48 -8.46
C TRP A 114 -29.36 5.24 -8.22
N LYS A 115 -28.55 6.32 -8.28
CA LYS A 115 -27.11 6.23 -8.00
C LYS A 115 -26.83 5.68 -6.60
N ALA A 116 -27.62 6.03 -5.60
CA ALA A 116 -27.46 5.52 -4.24
C ALA A 116 -27.77 4.02 -4.16
N VAL A 117 -28.80 3.56 -4.86
CA VAL A 117 -29.16 2.12 -4.96
C VAL A 117 -28.03 1.33 -5.60
N ILE A 118 -27.59 1.72 -6.79
CA ILE A 118 -26.53 1.03 -7.53
C ILE A 118 -25.20 1.04 -6.75
N ARG A 119 -24.88 2.15 -6.09
CA ARG A 119 -23.71 2.21 -5.21
C ARG A 119 -23.83 1.24 -4.03
N GLY A 120 -25.02 1.10 -3.44
CA GLY A 120 -25.30 0.13 -2.39
C GLY A 120 -25.07 -1.32 -2.84
N GLU A 121 -25.53 -1.67 -4.04
CA GLU A 121 -25.28 -2.98 -4.66
C GLU A 121 -23.78 -3.27 -4.78
N PHE A 122 -23.02 -2.34 -5.37
CA PHE A 122 -21.57 -2.51 -5.52
C PHE A 122 -20.83 -2.60 -4.18
N LEU A 123 -21.27 -1.83 -3.18
CA LEU A 123 -20.74 -1.90 -1.82
C LEU A 123 -20.98 -3.27 -1.19
N ALA A 124 -22.19 -3.81 -1.31
CA ALA A 124 -22.54 -5.13 -0.78
C ALA A 124 -21.71 -6.25 -1.44
N ILE A 125 -21.53 -6.19 -2.76
CA ILE A 125 -20.70 -7.14 -3.51
C ILE A 125 -19.23 -7.03 -3.06
N SER A 126 -18.71 -5.81 -2.93
CA SER A 126 -17.33 -5.55 -2.47
C SER A 126 -17.09 -6.10 -1.06
N ALA A 127 -18.02 -5.86 -0.14
CA ALA A 127 -17.94 -6.35 1.23
C ALA A 127 -17.93 -7.88 1.31
N THR A 128 -18.79 -8.52 0.50
CA THR A 128 -18.83 -9.98 0.36
C THR A 128 -17.50 -10.53 -0.17
N ASN A 129 -16.98 -9.94 -1.23
CA ASN A 129 -15.69 -10.33 -1.82
C ASN A 129 -14.53 -10.17 -0.83
N ASN A 130 -14.48 -9.07 -0.09
CA ASN A 130 -13.43 -8.83 0.92
C ASN A 130 -13.48 -9.88 2.03
N THR A 131 -14.68 -10.22 2.49
CA THR A 131 -14.89 -11.28 3.49
C THR A 131 -14.42 -12.63 2.96
N LEU A 132 -14.80 -12.97 1.71
CA LEU A 132 -14.40 -14.21 1.06
C LEU A 132 -12.87 -14.30 0.87
N CYS A 133 -12.23 -13.22 0.42
CA CYS A 133 -10.78 -13.15 0.27
C CYS A 133 -10.06 -13.35 1.60
N ARG A 134 -10.58 -12.74 2.69
CA ARG A 134 -10.03 -12.91 4.04
C ARG A 134 -10.12 -14.36 4.51
N VAL A 135 -11.29 -14.99 4.40
CA VAL A 135 -11.50 -16.39 4.79
C VAL A 135 -10.62 -17.34 3.98
N LYS A 136 -10.53 -17.13 2.66
CA LYS A 136 -9.62 -17.90 1.79
C LYS A 136 -8.16 -17.72 2.22
N GLY A 137 -7.74 -16.49 2.52
CA GLY A 137 -6.40 -16.19 3.02
C GLY A 137 -6.09 -16.91 4.33
N GLU A 138 -7.01 -16.89 5.30
CA GLU A 138 -6.86 -17.60 6.57
C GLU A 138 -6.75 -19.12 6.38
N HIS A 139 -7.60 -19.69 5.52
CA HIS A 139 -7.56 -21.12 5.19
C HIS A 139 -6.23 -21.51 4.52
N LEU A 140 -5.78 -20.76 3.52
CA LEU A 140 -4.50 -20.99 2.86
C LEU A 140 -3.33 -20.86 3.83
N ASN A 141 -3.37 -19.87 4.72
CA ASN A 141 -2.34 -19.64 5.73
C ASN A 141 -2.24 -20.81 6.71
N LYS A 142 -3.37 -21.37 7.16
CA LYS A 142 -3.37 -22.61 7.96
C LYS A 142 -2.74 -23.78 7.20
N ARG A 143 -3.11 -23.96 5.93
CA ARG A 143 -2.62 -25.05 5.09
C ARG A 143 -1.13 -24.96 4.76
N VAL A 144 -0.54 -23.75 4.79
CA VAL A 144 0.91 -23.55 4.68
C VAL A 144 1.60 -23.78 6.02
N ARG A 145 1.03 -23.28 7.13
CA ARG A 145 1.61 -23.44 8.47
C ARG A 145 1.67 -24.90 8.94
N GLU A 146 0.68 -25.73 8.63
CA GLU A 146 0.66 -27.14 9.03
C GLU A 146 1.93 -27.90 8.56
N PRO A 147 2.29 -27.92 7.27
CA PRO A 147 3.52 -28.53 6.81
C PRO A 147 4.78 -27.81 7.29
N ASP A 148 4.79 -26.48 7.43
CA ASP A 148 5.93 -25.74 8.00
C ASP A 148 6.19 -26.15 9.46
N CYS A 149 5.14 -26.27 10.28
CA CYS A 149 5.24 -26.73 11.66
C CYS A 149 5.74 -28.18 11.74
N ILE A 150 5.29 -29.06 10.85
CA ILE A 150 5.77 -30.45 10.77
C ILE A 150 7.24 -30.48 10.35
N HIS A 151 7.63 -29.69 9.35
CA HIS A 151 9.02 -29.62 8.88
C HIS A 151 9.96 -29.07 9.97
N VAL A 152 9.56 -28.00 10.65
CA VAL A 152 10.32 -27.43 11.78
C VAL A 152 10.44 -28.43 12.94
N CYS A 153 9.35 -29.14 13.26
CA CYS A 153 9.34 -30.12 14.35
C CYS A 153 10.21 -31.34 14.03
N THR A 154 10.08 -31.90 12.82
CA THR A 154 10.90 -33.04 12.36
C THR A 154 12.37 -32.67 12.28
N TYR A 155 12.71 -31.52 11.71
CA TYR A 155 14.08 -31.01 11.65
C TYR A 155 14.69 -30.86 13.06
N ARG A 156 13.97 -30.22 13.99
CA ARG A 156 14.44 -30.04 15.36
C ARG A 156 14.61 -31.37 16.11
N CYS A 157 13.69 -32.33 15.94
CA CYS A 157 13.84 -33.68 16.50
C CYS A 157 15.03 -34.45 15.93
N THR A 158 15.28 -34.37 14.62
CA THR A 158 16.44 -35.05 14.00
C THR A 158 17.76 -34.49 14.49
N GLN A 159 17.87 -33.17 14.67
CA GLN A 159 19.06 -32.55 15.24
C GLN A 159 19.29 -32.97 16.70
N SER A 160 18.26 -32.94 17.54
CA SER A 160 18.38 -33.37 18.95
C SER A 160 18.74 -34.85 19.10
N ALA A 161 18.22 -35.72 18.22
CA ALA A 161 18.57 -37.14 18.21
C ALA A 161 20.03 -37.37 17.77
N ALA A 162 20.54 -36.62 16.79
CA ALA A 162 21.93 -36.69 16.35
C ALA A 162 22.92 -36.28 17.45
N THR A 163 22.60 -35.22 18.22
CA THR A 163 23.42 -34.80 19.37
C THR A 163 23.45 -35.87 20.48
N ALA A 164 22.29 -36.44 20.82
CA ALA A 164 22.20 -37.47 21.86
C ALA A 164 22.89 -38.80 21.48
N GLN A 165 23.00 -39.13 20.20
CA GLN A 165 23.73 -40.31 19.71
C GLN A 165 25.25 -40.10 19.79
N GLY A 166 25.74 -38.90 19.42
CA GLY A 166 27.15 -38.51 19.53
C GLY A 166 27.65 -38.49 20.99
N ASP A 167 26.80 -38.07 21.93
CA ASP A 167 27.14 -38.09 23.37
C ASP A 167 27.24 -39.53 23.93
N LYS A 168 26.46 -40.48 23.39
CA LYS A 168 26.53 -41.90 23.79
C LYS A 168 27.75 -42.61 23.22
N GLU A 169 28.16 -42.29 21.99
CA GLU A 169 29.41 -42.82 21.42
C GLU A 169 30.64 -42.25 22.14
N ALA A 170 30.63 -40.96 22.52
CA ALA A 170 31.70 -40.35 23.29
C ALA A 170 31.83 -40.94 24.72
N ALA A 171 30.70 -41.26 25.37
CA ALA A 171 30.70 -41.89 26.70
C ALA A 171 31.19 -43.34 26.69
N CYS A 172 31.00 -44.09 25.60
CA CYS A 172 31.46 -45.48 25.49
C CYS A 172 32.98 -45.60 25.30
N THR A 173 33.65 -44.58 24.75
CA THR A 173 35.12 -44.59 24.55
C THR A 173 35.95 -44.29 25.79
N VAL A 174 35.36 -43.81 26.88
CA VAL A 174 36.10 -43.42 28.11
C VAL A 174 36.20 -44.55 29.15
N GLY A 175 35.46 -45.66 28.96
CA GLY A 175 35.37 -46.77 29.93
C GLY A 175 36.25 -48.00 29.66
N SER A 176 37.23 -47.95 28.77
CA SER A 176 38.11 -49.09 28.47
C SER A 176 39.59 -48.73 28.55
N ARG A 177 40.09 -48.54 29.78
CA ARG A 177 41.49 -48.73 30.16
C ARG A 177 41.59 -49.24 31.58
#